data_AF-A0AAD1VTP0-F1
#
_entry.id   AF-A0AAD1VTP0-F1
#
_cell.length_a   1.000
_cell.length_b   1.000
_cell.length_c   1.000
_cell.angle_alpha   90.00
_cell.angle_beta   90.00
_cell.angle_gamma   90.00
#
_symmetry.space_group_name_H-M   'P 1'
#
loop_
_entity.id
_entity.type
_entity.pdbx_description
1 polymer ?
#
loop_
_entity_poly.entity_id
_entity_poly.type
_entity_poly.pdbx_seq_one_letter_code
_entity_poly.pdbx_strand_id
1 'polypeptide(L)'
;MVRATTLASPDEPIVRLQLKVSASLKQALEKLKLSSGNDQIVTDEETGEIKIGTSCKNGGCLKTFAGPQTNEEVCQYHTGVPIFHEGMKYWSCCKRKTSDFNTFLSQQGCSTGTHLWIKKDDGKKVVPCRHDWHQTGGGVTISIYAKNSVPELSFVEANSTLVNIQIVFEGEKEFLQNVKLWGVIDVQKSYVTLTATKVEIFLKKAEPMTWARLELPPTVISPPKQDTASEEPE
;
A
#
# COMPACT_ATOMS: atom_id res chain seq x y z
N MET A 1 -5.38 35.42 25.59
CA MET A 1 -6.53 34.59 26.03
C MET A 1 -6.22 33.16 25.62
N VAL A 2 -5.75 32.36 26.56
CA VAL A 2 -5.25 30.99 26.31
C VAL A 2 -6.48 30.09 26.12
N ARG A 3 -6.78 29.69 24.88
CA ARG A 3 -7.90 28.79 24.60
C ARG A 3 -7.48 27.36 24.89
N ALA A 4 -8.27 26.69 25.72
CA ALA A 4 -8.07 25.33 26.18
C ALA A 4 -7.81 24.39 24.99
N THR A 5 -6.57 23.95 24.86
CA THR A 5 -6.22 22.77 24.07
C THR A 5 -6.91 21.61 24.77
N THR A 6 -7.87 20.95 24.12
CA THR A 6 -8.33 19.64 24.57
C THR A 6 -7.12 18.72 24.54
N LEU A 7 -6.50 18.56 25.71
CA LEU A 7 -5.38 17.65 25.92
C LEU A 7 -5.86 16.26 25.55
N ALA A 8 -5.27 15.68 24.51
CA ALA A 8 -5.44 14.27 24.19
C ALA A 8 -5.01 13.46 25.42
N SER A 9 -5.94 12.71 25.99
CA SER A 9 -5.63 11.81 27.11
C SER A 9 -4.84 10.61 26.57
N PRO A 10 -3.72 10.22 27.19
CA PRO A 10 -2.98 9.01 26.80
C PRO A 10 -3.83 7.73 26.83
N ASP A 11 -4.89 7.71 27.65
CA ASP A 11 -5.78 6.58 27.89
C ASP A 11 -7.11 6.66 27.10
N GLU A 12 -7.20 7.52 26.08
CA GLU A 12 -8.43 7.61 25.28
C GLU A 12 -8.64 6.32 24.47
N PRO A 13 -9.83 5.67 24.58
CA PRO A 13 -10.09 4.41 23.92
C PRO A 13 -10.04 4.56 22.40
N ILE A 14 -9.35 3.63 21.76
CA ILE A 14 -9.33 3.49 20.31
C ILE A 14 -10.65 2.84 19.88
N VAL A 15 -11.36 3.46 18.94
CA VAL A 15 -12.66 2.98 18.45
C VAL A 15 -12.62 2.71 16.95
N ARG A 16 -13.37 1.70 16.50
CA ARG A 16 -13.47 1.35 15.09
C ARG A 16 -14.33 2.37 14.34
N LEU A 17 -13.76 2.96 13.29
CA LEU A 17 -14.44 3.95 12.46
C LEU A 17 -15.53 3.29 11.60
N GLN A 18 -16.58 4.05 11.30
CA GLN A 18 -17.66 3.56 10.43
C GLN A 18 -17.15 3.29 9.02
N LEU A 19 -17.45 2.08 8.52
CA LEU A 19 -17.06 1.60 7.20
C LEU A 19 -18.20 1.81 6.19
N LYS A 20 -17.95 2.53 5.10
CA LYS A 20 -18.89 2.74 3.99
C LYS A 20 -18.38 2.02 2.75
N VAL A 21 -19.11 1.00 2.30
CA VAL A 21 -18.75 0.22 1.11
C VAL A 21 -19.49 0.77 -0.10
N SER A 22 -18.76 1.25 -1.11
CA SER A 22 -19.36 1.80 -2.33
C SER A 22 -20.03 0.72 -3.19
N ALA A 23 -21.03 1.11 -3.97
CA ALA A 23 -21.63 0.23 -4.97
C ALA A 23 -20.59 -0.29 -5.99
N SER A 24 -19.63 0.55 -6.37
CA SER A 24 -18.56 0.17 -7.30
C SER A 24 -17.67 -0.93 -6.75
N LEU A 25 -17.35 -0.93 -5.45
CA LEU A 25 -16.57 -2.01 -4.85
C LEU A 25 -17.38 -3.30 -4.77
N LYS A 26 -18.67 -3.22 -4.39
CA LYS A 26 -19.54 -4.41 -4.35
C LYS A 26 -19.58 -5.11 -5.71
N GLN A 27 -19.83 -4.35 -6.77
CA GLN A 27 -19.85 -4.87 -8.15
C GLN A 27 -18.49 -5.44 -8.57
N ALA A 28 -17.38 -4.78 -8.22
CA ALA A 28 -16.04 -5.28 -8.55
C ALA A 28 -15.75 -6.62 -7.86
N LEU A 29 -16.10 -6.76 -6.58
CA LEU A 29 -15.92 -7.99 -5.82
C LEU A 29 -16.84 -9.12 -6.31
N GLU A 30 -18.08 -8.82 -6.67
CA GLU A 30 -19.00 -9.80 -7.30
C GLU A 30 -18.48 -10.28 -8.65
N LYS A 31 -18.01 -9.35 -9.50
CA LYS A 31 -17.38 -9.70 -10.77
C LYS A 31 -16.15 -10.57 -10.56
N LEU A 32 -15.34 -10.28 -9.54
CA LEU A 32 -14.18 -11.11 -9.20
C LEU A 32 -14.59 -12.51 -8.76
N LYS A 33 -15.64 -12.65 -7.93
CA LYS A 33 -16.18 -13.96 -7.53
C LYS A 33 -16.74 -14.76 -8.72
N LEU A 34 -17.42 -14.09 -9.65
CA LEU A 34 -17.95 -14.70 -10.88
C LEU A 34 -16.85 -15.06 -11.87
N SER A 35 -15.84 -14.20 -12.02
CA SER A 35 -14.63 -14.56 -12.76
C SER A 35 -13.92 -15.69 -12.07
N SER A 36 -13.90 -15.77 -10.73
CA SER A 36 -13.41 -16.93 -9.99
C SER A 36 -14.25 -18.20 -10.20
N GLY A 37 -15.39 -18.16 -10.90
CA GLY A 37 -16.08 -19.34 -11.43
C GLY A 37 -15.48 -19.89 -12.74
N ASN A 38 -14.75 -19.06 -13.50
CA ASN A 38 -14.02 -19.43 -14.73
C ASN A 38 -12.48 -19.25 -14.63
N ASP A 39 -12.02 -18.59 -13.57
CA ASP A 39 -10.65 -18.31 -13.13
C ASP A 39 -10.57 -18.64 -11.64
N GLN A 40 -10.95 -19.88 -11.28
CA GLN A 40 -10.44 -20.42 -10.04
C GLN A 40 -8.92 -20.44 -10.16
N ILE A 41 -8.28 -19.60 -9.35
CA ILE A 41 -7.11 -20.02 -8.60
C ILE A 41 -7.61 -21.16 -7.72
N VAL A 42 -7.70 -22.36 -8.28
CA VAL A 42 -7.43 -23.56 -7.50
C VAL A 42 -5.92 -23.60 -7.53
N THR A 43 -5.31 -23.06 -6.49
CA THR A 43 -4.16 -23.76 -5.95
C THR A 43 -4.71 -25.10 -5.49
N ASP A 44 -4.68 -26.10 -6.37
CA ASP A 44 -4.51 -27.44 -5.88
C ASP A 44 -3.05 -27.45 -5.45
N GLU A 45 -2.81 -27.16 -4.18
CA GLU A 45 -1.49 -27.26 -3.55
C GLU A 45 -0.95 -28.70 -3.59
N GLU A 46 -1.64 -29.63 -4.27
CA GLU A 46 -1.26 -31.03 -4.39
C GLU A 46 -0.90 -31.50 -5.82
N THR A 47 -1.05 -30.72 -6.90
CA THR A 47 -0.74 -31.23 -8.27
C THR A 47 0.24 -30.41 -9.13
N GLY A 48 0.52 -29.15 -8.84
CA GLY A 48 1.63 -28.40 -9.48
C GLY A 48 1.48 -28.11 -10.98
N GLU A 49 0.29 -28.22 -11.58
CA GLU A 49 0.07 -28.00 -13.01
C GLU A 49 -0.18 -26.52 -13.38
N ILE A 50 0.58 -26.00 -14.35
CA ILE A 50 0.48 -24.62 -14.86
C ILE A 50 -0.58 -24.56 -15.97
N LYS A 51 -1.52 -23.60 -15.90
CA LYS A 51 -2.56 -23.43 -16.94
C LYS A 51 -2.00 -22.83 -18.23
N ILE A 52 -2.40 -23.38 -19.37
CA ILE A 52 -2.15 -22.80 -20.71
C ILE A 52 -2.75 -21.39 -20.74
N GLY A 53 -1.98 -20.42 -21.24
CA GLY A 53 -2.33 -18.99 -21.20
C GLY A 53 -1.67 -18.21 -20.07
N THR A 54 -0.94 -18.86 -19.14
CA THR A 54 -0.24 -18.17 -18.05
C THR A 54 0.94 -17.35 -18.57
N SER A 55 0.93 -16.02 -18.39
CA SER A 55 2.06 -15.17 -18.80
C SER A 55 3.27 -15.31 -17.85
N CYS A 56 4.47 -15.25 -18.42
CA CYS A 56 5.72 -15.25 -17.67
C CYS A 56 5.79 -14.04 -16.73
N LYS A 57 6.25 -14.26 -15.51
CA LYS A 57 6.35 -13.26 -14.44
C LYS A 57 7.73 -12.60 -14.34
N ASN A 58 8.70 -13.04 -15.14
CA ASN A 58 10.01 -12.39 -15.24
C ASN A 58 9.88 -11.01 -15.92
N GLY A 59 10.64 -10.03 -15.46
CA GLY A 59 10.54 -8.65 -15.95
C GLY A 59 10.81 -8.54 -17.45
N GLY A 60 9.89 -7.94 -18.22
CA GLY A 60 10.04 -7.73 -19.66
C GLY A 60 9.86 -8.98 -20.54
N CYS A 61 9.56 -10.14 -19.97
CA CYS A 61 9.26 -11.33 -20.75
C CYS A 61 7.79 -11.31 -21.22
N LEU A 62 7.56 -11.42 -22.54
CA LEU A 62 6.21 -11.38 -23.14
C LEU A 62 5.66 -12.78 -23.51
N LYS A 63 6.33 -13.85 -23.07
CA LYS A 63 5.93 -15.22 -23.37
C LYS A 63 4.77 -15.69 -22.49
N THR A 64 3.96 -16.56 -23.07
CA THR A 64 2.78 -17.16 -22.44
C THR A 64 2.93 -18.67 -22.50
N PHE A 65 2.62 -19.35 -21.39
CA PHE A 65 2.69 -20.79 -21.27
C PHE A 65 1.73 -21.47 -22.26
N ALA A 66 2.25 -22.26 -23.19
CA ALA A 66 1.46 -23.01 -24.17
C ALA A 66 1.52 -24.54 -23.96
N GLY A 67 2.10 -24.98 -22.84
CA GLY A 67 2.32 -26.38 -22.49
C GLY A 67 3.77 -26.62 -22.01
N PRO A 68 4.10 -27.87 -21.60
CA PRO A 68 5.41 -28.21 -21.06
C PRO A 68 6.59 -27.82 -21.96
N GLN A 69 6.41 -27.87 -23.28
CA GLN A 69 7.40 -27.46 -24.27
C GLN A 69 7.83 -25.99 -24.12
N THR A 70 6.94 -25.11 -23.64
CA THR A 70 7.27 -23.70 -23.40
C THR A 70 8.25 -23.53 -22.23
N ASN A 71 8.40 -24.52 -21.35
CA ASN A 71 9.40 -24.48 -20.28
C ASN A 71 10.83 -24.65 -20.79
N GLU A 72 11.00 -25.29 -21.95
CA GLU A 72 12.30 -25.51 -22.59
C GLU A 72 12.78 -24.27 -23.36
N GLU A 73 11.89 -23.31 -23.63
CA GLU A 73 12.24 -22.05 -24.24
C GLU A 73 13.10 -21.19 -23.30
N VAL A 74 14.09 -20.51 -23.89
CA VAL A 74 14.94 -19.57 -23.14
C VAL A 74 14.15 -18.31 -22.82
N CYS A 75 13.91 -18.06 -21.54
CA CYS A 75 13.32 -16.82 -21.08
C CYS A 75 14.36 -15.70 -21.18
N GLN A 76 14.08 -14.70 -22.01
CA GLN A 76 14.82 -13.44 -22.03
C GLN A 76 14.10 -12.41 -21.16
N TYR A 77 14.77 -11.94 -20.12
CA TYR A 77 14.17 -11.06 -19.12
C TYR A 77 15.17 -10.04 -18.55
N HIS A 78 14.63 -9.12 -17.75
CA HIS A 78 15.36 -8.13 -16.99
C HIS A 78 15.39 -8.52 -15.51
N THR A 79 16.58 -8.61 -14.93
CA THR A 79 16.79 -8.88 -13.49
C THR A 79 16.54 -7.64 -12.63
N GLY A 80 16.63 -6.45 -13.22
CA GLY A 80 16.43 -5.18 -12.54
C GLY A 80 14.97 -4.76 -12.47
N VAL A 81 14.70 -3.73 -11.68
CA VAL A 81 13.40 -3.05 -11.60
C VAL A 81 13.25 -1.97 -12.67
N PRO A 82 12.01 -1.65 -13.11
CA PRO A 82 11.75 -0.55 -14.03
C PRO A 82 11.91 0.80 -13.32
N ILE A 83 12.52 1.76 -14.01
CA ILE A 83 12.80 3.12 -13.51
C ILE A 83 12.17 4.14 -14.46
N PHE A 84 11.43 5.09 -13.89
CA PHE A 84 10.78 6.20 -14.60
C PHE A 84 11.26 7.50 -13.97
N HIS A 85 12.19 8.20 -14.64
CA HIS A 85 12.80 9.44 -14.12
C HIS A 85 13.01 10.43 -15.27
N GLU A 86 12.62 11.70 -15.06
CA GLU A 86 12.79 12.78 -16.05
C GLU A 86 12.25 12.45 -17.45
N GLY A 87 11.07 11.81 -17.52
CA GLY A 87 10.45 11.39 -18.78
C GLY A 87 11.07 10.15 -19.43
N MET A 88 12.22 9.68 -18.94
CA MET A 88 12.91 8.48 -19.42
C MET A 88 12.47 7.23 -18.67
N LYS A 89 12.43 6.11 -19.39
CA LYS A 89 11.99 4.79 -18.93
C LYS A 89 13.10 3.80 -19.22
N TYR A 90 13.51 3.02 -18.23
CA TYR A 90 14.57 2.02 -18.41
C TYR A 90 14.55 0.96 -17.31
N TRP A 91 15.15 -0.19 -17.58
CA TRP A 91 15.40 -1.22 -16.57
C TRP A 91 16.73 -0.95 -15.86
N SER A 92 16.77 -0.99 -14.53
CA SER A 92 17.98 -0.72 -13.74
C SER A 92 19.16 -1.65 -14.05
N CYS A 93 18.90 -2.86 -14.54
CA CYS A 93 19.91 -3.86 -14.89
C CYS A 93 20.74 -3.51 -16.15
N CYS A 94 20.14 -2.90 -17.17
CA CYS A 94 20.81 -2.60 -18.44
C CYS A 94 20.77 -1.13 -18.84
N LYS A 95 19.94 -0.32 -18.18
CA LYS A 95 19.83 1.14 -18.33
C LYS A 95 19.65 1.62 -19.78
N ARG A 96 19.06 0.78 -20.65
CA ARG A 96 18.63 1.16 -22.00
C ARG A 96 17.45 2.13 -21.85
N LYS A 97 17.67 3.41 -22.17
CA LYS A 97 16.69 4.47 -21.94
C LYS A 97 15.84 4.70 -23.17
N THR A 98 14.55 4.91 -22.96
CA THR A 98 13.61 5.38 -23.98
C THR A 98 12.63 6.37 -23.36
N SER A 99 12.17 7.35 -24.14
CA SER A 99 11.07 8.23 -23.76
C SER A 99 9.70 7.62 -24.03
N ASP A 100 9.59 6.67 -24.97
CA ASP A 100 8.35 6.02 -25.36
C ASP A 100 8.01 4.80 -24.47
N PHE A 101 6.75 4.69 -24.05
CA PHE A 101 6.30 3.63 -23.14
C PHE A 101 6.19 2.27 -23.84
N ASN A 102 5.72 2.22 -25.08
CA ASN A 102 5.56 0.97 -25.82
C ASN A 102 6.93 0.35 -26.17
N THR A 103 7.90 1.21 -26.48
CA THR A 103 9.30 0.83 -26.68
C THR A 103 9.90 0.26 -25.40
N PHE A 104 9.57 0.84 -24.24
CA PHE A 104 10.02 0.32 -22.94
C PHE A 104 9.42 -1.07 -22.64
N LEU A 105 8.12 -1.26 -22.88
CA LEU A 105 7.45 -2.55 -22.67
C LEU A 105 7.95 -3.64 -23.62
N SER A 106 8.27 -3.27 -24.86
CA SER A 106 8.78 -4.19 -25.89
C SER A 106 10.29 -4.42 -25.79
N GLN A 107 10.96 -3.82 -24.81
CA GLN A 107 12.41 -3.93 -24.68
C GLN A 107 12.79 -5.37 -24.32
N GLN A 108 13.59 -5.99 -25.20
CA GLN A 108 14.10 -7.35 -24.98
C GLN A 108 14.95 -7.44 -23.71
N GLY A 109 14.71 -8.50 -22.94
CA GLY A 109 15.47 -8.84 -21.75
C GLY A 109 16.99 -8.82 -21.96
N CYS A 110 17.73 -8.41 -20.94
CA CYS A 110 19.20 -8.37 -20.96
C CYS A 110 19.86 -9.58 -20.29
N SER A 111 19.06 -10.50 -19.77
CA SER A 111 19.49 -11.73 -19.12
C SER A 111 18.65 -12.90 -19.64
N THR A 112 19.19 -14.10 -19.54
CA THR A 112 18.55 -15.34 -19.97
C THR A 112 18.36 -16.29 -18.80
N GLY A 113 17.33 -17.14 -18.85
CA GLY A 113 17.07 -18.15 -17.83
C GLY A 113 15.81 -18.94 -18.14
N THR A 114 15.21 -19.53 -17.12
CA THR A 114 13.94 -20.26 -17.24
C THR A 114 12.75 -19.34 -17.02
N HIS A 115 11.62 -19.69 -17.64
CA HIS A 115 10.39 -18.95 -17.43
C HIS A 115 9.87 -19.13 -16.00
N LEU A 116 9.37 -18.03 -15.43
CA LEU A 116 8.73 -18.01 -14.12
C LEU A 116 7.21 -17.89 -14.31
N TRP A 117 6.48 -18.99 -14.20
CA TRP A 117 5.02 -18.98 -14.39
C TRP A 117 4.26 -18.70 -13.09
N ILE A 118 4.81 -19.17 -11.98
CA ILE A 118 4.27 -19.00 -10.64
C ILE A 118 5.31 -18.23 -9.83
N LYS A 119 4.95 -17.04 -9.34
CA LYS A 119 5.72 -16.40 -8.26
C LYS A 119 5.30 -17.10 -6.97
N LYS A 120 6.23 -17.78 -6.32
CA LYS A 120 6.05 -18.11 -4.90
C LYS A 120 5.96 -16.76 -4.19
N ASP A 121 4.80 -16.47 -3.62
CA ASP A 121 4.68 -15.33 -2.72
C ASP A 121 5.62 -15.63 -1.54
N ASP A 122 6.50 -14.71 -1.15
CA ASP A 122 7.49 -14.90 -0.09
C ASP A 122 6.85 -15.03 1.31
N GLY A 123 5.54 -15.31 1.38
CA GLY A 123 4.75 -15.34 2.62
C GLY A 123 4.58 -13.96 3.25
N LYS A 124 4.95 -12.88 2.56
CA LYS A 124 4.77 -11.51 3.06
C LYS A 124 3.36 -11.02 2.74
N LYS A 125 2.41 -11.42 3.59
CA LYS A 125 1.04 -10.88 3.58
C LYS A 125 1.03 -9.36 3.66
N VAL A 126 1.93 -8.76 4.47
CA VAL A 126 2.03 -7.30 4.61
C VAL A 126 2.86 -6.69 3.48
N VAL A 127 2.23 -5.82 2.69
CA VAL A 127 2.84 -5.14 1.53
C VAL A 127 2.72 -3.62 1.65
N PRO A 128 3.73 -2.84 1.21
CA PRO A 128 3.62 -1.39 1.18
C PRO A 128 2.62 -0.96 0.09
N CYS A 129 1.66 -0.11 0.46
CA CYS A 129 0.73 0.51 -0.48
C CYS A 129 1.10 1.97 -0.72
N ARG A 130 0.98 2.40 -1.98
CA ARG A 130 0.94 3.83 -2.29
C ARG A 130 -0.22 4.45 -1.52
N HIS A 131 0.08 5.53 -0.82
CA HIS A 131 -0.92 6.34 -0.14
C HIS A 131 -0.52 7.82 -0.23
N ASP A 132 -1.53 8.68 -0.15
CA ASP A 132 -1.36 10.13 -0.05
C ASP A 132 -2.41 10.69 0.92
N TRP A 133 -2.29 11.98 1.23
CA TRP A 133 -3.29 12.68 2.00
C TRP A 133 -3.52 14.09 1.46
N HIS A 134 -4.74 14.57 1.64
CA HIS A 134 -5.10 15.95 1.38
C HIS A 134 -5.99 16.47 2.50
N GLN A 135 -6.22 17.78 2.55
CA GLN A 135 -7.05 18.38 3.59
C GLN A 135 -7.97 19.45 3.01
N THR A 136 -9.08 19.65 3.70
CA THR A 136 -9.97 20.80 3.54
C THR A 136 -9.97 21.59 4.84
N GLY A 137 -10.70 22.72 4.89
CA GLY A 137 -10.88 23.46 6.14
C GLY A 137 -11.52 22.61 7.25
N GLY A 138 -12.35 21.62 6.88
CA GLY A 138 -13.14 20.83 7.83
C GLY A 138 -12.60 19.44 8.16
N GLY A 139 -11.60 18.92 7.44
CA GLY A 139 -11.16 17.53 7.58
C GLY A 139 -9.87 17.21 6.84
N VAL A 140 -9.32 16.04 7.12
CA VAL A 140 -8.19 15.42 6.41
C VAL A 140 -8.66 14.12 5.78
N THR A 141 -8.23 13.82 4.56
CA THR A 141 -8.52 12.56 3.89
C THR A 141 -7.22 11.85 3.57
N ILE A 142 -7.09 10.61 4.01
CA ILE A 142 -5.99 9.71 3.64
C ILE A 142 -6.49 8.76 2.54
N SER A 143 -5.82 8.73 1.40
CA SER A 143 -6.13 7.84 0.28
C SER A 143 -5.12 6.70 0.24
N ILE A 144 -5.58 5.45 0.31
CA ILE A 144 -4.76 4.24 0.20
C ILE A 144 -5.16 3.51 -1.08
N TYR A 145 -4.23 3.34 -2.01
CA TYR A 145 -4.50 2.70 -3.31
C TYR A 145 -4.45 1.18 -3.21
N ALA A 146 -5.39 0.62 -2.46
CA ALA A 146 -5.63 -0.82 -2.33
C ALA A 146 -6.88 -1.19 -3.15
N LYS A 147 -6.69 -1.72 -4.36
CA LYS A 147 -7.79 -2.12 -5.24
C LYS A 147 -8.50 -3.34 -4.70
N ASN A 148 -9.83 -3.39 -4.85
CA ASN A 148 -10.64 -4.53 -4.44
C ASN A 148 -10.43 -4.91 -2.97
N SER A 149 -10.36 -3.91 -2.09
CA SER A 149 -10.27 -4.11 -0.64
C SER A 149 -11.42 -4.98 -0.13
N VAL A 150 -11.14 -5.91 0.78
CA VAL A 150 -12.09 -6.85 1.36
C VAL A 150 -12.74 -6.20 2.59
N PRO A 151 -14.03 -5.79 2.54
CA PRO A 151 -14.64 -5.02 3.63
C PRO A 151 -14.69 -5.76 4.96
N GLU A 152 -14.92 -7.08 4.93
CA GLU A 152 -15.06 -7.90 6.14
C GLU A 152 -13.73 -8.04 6.92
N LEU A 153 -12.60 -7.91 6.23
CA LEU A 153 -11.26 -8.07 6.79
C LEU A 153 -10.51 -6.74 6.95
N SER A 154 -11.07 -5.65 6.43
CA SER A 154 -10.46 -4.32 6.50
C SER A 154 -11.10 -3.48 7.60
N PHE A 155 -10.27 -2.77 8.35
CA PHE A 155 -10.72 -1.87 9.39
C PHE A 155 -9.76 -0.73 9.66
N VAL A 156 -10.32 0.34 10.22
CA VAL A 156 -9.56 1.48 10.74
C VAL A 156 -10.08 1.77 12.12
N GLU A 157 -9.16 1.88 13.07
CA GLU A 157 -9.48 2.27 14.43
C GLU A 157 -8.74 3.55 14.76
N ALA A 158 -9.39 4.44 15.51
CA ALA A 158 -8.80 5.72 15.85
C ALA A 158 -9.23 6.19 17.24
N ASN A 159 -8.38 6.98 17.87
CA ASN A 159 -8.77 7.92 18.92
C ASN A 159 -8.53 9.35 18.42
N SER A 160 -8.52 10.35 19.30
CA SER A 160 -8.40 11.75 18.89
C SER A 160 -7.06 12.11 18.22
N THR A 161 -6.01 11.29 18.36
CA THR A 161 -4.65 11.59 17.85
C THR A 161 -3.94 10.41 17.18
N LEU A 162 -4.50 9.20 17.22
CA LEU A 162 -3.91 7.99 16.66
C LEU A 162 -4.88 7.34 15.68
N VAL A 163 -4.35 6.85 14.56
CA VAL A 163 -5.10 6.03 13.60
C VAL A 163 -4.33 4.75 13.29
N ASN A 164 -4.98 3.62 13.54
CA ASN A 164 -4.53 2.28 13.19
C ASN A 164 -5.28 1.82 11.94
N ILE A 165 -4.54 1.47 10.89
CA ILE A 165 -5.09 1.13 9.58
C ILE A 165 -4.71 -0.32 9.27
N GLN A 166 -5.70 -1.14 8.97
CA GLN A 166 -5.52 -2.48 8.43
C GLN A 166 -6.43 -2.68 7.22
N ILE A 167 -5.85 -2.75 6.02
CA ILE A 167 -6.60 -2.95 4.78
C ILE A 167 -6.17 -4.27 4.15
N VAL A 168 -7.12 -5.19 3.98
CA VAL A 168 -6.90 -6.44 3.25
C VAL A 168 -7.41 -6.27 1.83
N PHE A 169 -6.64 -6.68 0.84
CA PHE A 169 -6.97 -6.49 -0.58
C PHE A 169 -6.34 -7.58 -1.44
N GLU A 170 -6.85 -7.75 -2.67
CA GLU A 170 -6.32 -8.74 -3.63
C GLU A 170 -6.11 -10.14 -3.02
N GLY A 171 -7.07 -10.63 -2.23
CA GLY A 171 -7.05 -11.96 -1.60
C GLY A 171 -6.44 -11.93 -0.20
N GLU A 172 -5.10 -11.91 -0.13
CA GLU A 172 -4.36 -12.07 1.14
C GLU A 172 -3.36 -10.94 1.43
N LYS A 173 -3.31 -9.91 0.58
CA LYS A 173 -2.40 -8.79 0.82
C LYS A 173 -2.97 -7.89 1.90
N GLU A 174 -2.10 -7.42 2.77
CA GLU A 174 -2.43 -6.58 3.90
C GLU A 174 -1.60 -5.30 3.84
N PHE A 175 -2.24 -4.18 4.13
CA PHE A 175 -1.58 -2.91 4.39
C PHE A 175 -1.82 -2.53 5.85
N LEU A 176 -0.74 -2.42 6.61
CA LEU A 176 -0.76 -2.04 8.02
C LEU A 176 -0.05 -0.71 8.19
N GLN A 177 -0.70 0.26 8.83
CA GLN A 177 -0.08 1.56 9.12
C GLN A 177 -0.62 2.12 10.44
N ASN A 178 0.29 2.64 11.26
CA ASN A 178 -0.03 3.47 12.42
C ASN A 178 0.31 4.93 12.08
N VAL A 179 -0.61 5.85 12.35
CA VAL A 179 -0.47 7.28 12.05
C VAL A 179 -0.70 8.06 13.34
N LYS A 180 0.35 8.71 13.84
CA LYS A 180 0.27 9.67 14.96
C LYS A 180 -0.04 11.04 14.40
N LEU A 181 -1.29 11.45 14.48
CA LEU A 181 -1.82 12.65 13.83
C LEU A 181 -1.18 13.92 14.39
N TRP A 182 -0.91 14.87 13.48
CA TRP A 182 -0.39 16.19 13.83
C TRP A 182 -1.39 17.03 14.66
N GLY A 183 -2.69 16.81 14.48
CA GLY A 183 -3.74 17.51 15.20
C GLY A 183 -4.84 16.57 15.67
N VAL A 184 -5.82 17.16 16.36
CA VAL A 184 -6.91 16.44 17.02
C VAL A 184 -8.08 16.23 16.04
N ILE A 185 -8.69 15.05 16.09
CA ILE A 185 -9.85 14.70 15.28
C ILE A 185 -11.10 14.43 16.13
N ASP A 186 -12.26 14.64 15.54
CA ASP A 186 -13.55 14.18 16.03
C ASP A 186 -13.80 12.78 15.46
N VAL A 187 -13.57 11.76 16.29
CA VAL A 187 -13.63 10.35 15.88
C VAL A 187 -15.04 9.94 15.44
N GLN A 188 -16.08 10.48 16.09
CA GLN A 188 -17.48 10.15 15.79
C GLN A 188 -17.93 10.66 14.41
N LYS A 189 -17.32 11.75 13.95
CA LYS A 189 -17.58 12.32 12.60
C LYS A 189 -16.58 11.85 11.54
N SER A 190 -15.66 10.95 11.92
CA SER A 190 -14.68 10.35 11.03
C SER A 190 -15.18 9.01 10.49
N TYR A 191 -14.83 8.68 9.25
CA TYR A 191 -15.33 7.47 8.59
C TYR A 191 -14.41 7.00 7.48
N VAL A 192 -14.58 5.75 7.08
CA VAL A 192 -13.81 5.11 6.01
C VAL A 192 -14.74 4.81 4.84
N THR A 193 -14.29 5.08 3.62
CA THR A 193 -15.01 4.75 2.38
C THR A 193 -14.16 3.79 1.55
N LEU A 194 -14.69 2.61 1.29
CA LEU A 194 -14.04 1.60 0.47
C LEU A 194 -14.62 1.69 -0.94
N THR A 195 -13.75 1.91 -1.92
CA THR A 195 -14.11 1.96 -3.33
C THR A 195 -13.37 0.88 -4.11
N ALA A 196 -13.75 0.65 -5.37
CA ALA A 196 -13.10 -0.36 -6.20
C ALA A 196 -11.58 -0.14 -6.37
N THR A 197 -11.14 1.12 -6.35
CA THR A 197 -9.76 1.50 -6.69
C THR A 197 -8.91 1.94 -5.50
N LYS A 198 -9.54 2.39 -4.41
CA LYS A 198 -8.87 2.90 -3.21
C LYS A 198 -9.75 2.85 -1.98
N VAL A 199 -9.11 2.97 -0.82
CA VAL A 199 -9.74 3.22 0.47
C VAL A 199 -9.48 4.69 0.85
N GLU A 200 -10.53 5.40 1.26
CA GLU A 200 -10.46 6.79 1.70
C GLU A 200 -10.85 6.89 3.17
N ILE A 201 -9.93 7.37 4.01
CA ILE A 201 -10.17 7.59 5.44
C ILE A 201 -10.38 9.09 5.63
N PHE A 202 -11.62 9.49 5.88
CA PHE A 202 -11.94 10.87 6.21
C PHE A 202 -11.88 11.07 7.72
N LEU A 203 -11.04 11.99 8.17
CA LEU A 203 -10.86 12.38 9.55
C LEU A 203 -11.40 13.80 9.74
N LYS A 204 -12.44 13.94 10.55
CA LYS A 204 -13.00 15.25 10.89
C LYS A 204 -12.04 15.96 11.83
N LYS A 205 -11.51 17.13 11.45
CA LYS A 205 -10.69 17.93 12.37
C LYS A 205 -11.56 18.46 13.52
N ALA A 206 -11.03 18.43 14.73
CA ALA A 206 -11.67 19.06 15.89
C ALA A 206 -11.73 20.59 15.74
N GLU A 207 -10.70 21.17 15.14
CA GLU A 207 -10.61 22.61 14.87
C GLU A 207 -10.48 22.90 13.36
N PRO A 208 -11.12 23.98 12.86
CA PRO A 208 -11.09 24.34 11.44
C PRO A 208 -9.76 25.03 11.10
N MET A 209 -8.67 24.26 11.10
CA MET A 209 -7.31 24.76 10.89
C MET A 209 -6.55 23.94 9.83
N THR A 210 -5.54 24.57 9.22
CA THR A 210 -4.64 23.90 8.25
C THR A 210 -3.55 23.14 8.98
N TRP A 211 -3.40 21.86 8.68
CA TRP A 211 -2.33 21.02 9.21
C TRP A 211 -1.09 21.15 8.33
N ALA A 212 0.07 21.44 8.92
CA ALA A 212 1.31 21.56 8.15
C ALA A 212 1.81 20.19 7.62
N ARG A 213 1.38 19.10 8.26
CA ARG A 213 1.74 17.71 7.96
C ARG A 213 0.66 16.78 8.51
N LEU A 214 0.60 15.54 8.03
CA LEU A 214 -0.33 14.53 8.54
C LEU A 214 0.13 14.00 9.91
N GLU A 215 1.42 13.70 10.05
CA GLU A 215 1.99 13.02 11.22
C GLU A 215 2.82 13.96 12.08
N LEU A 216 2.83 13.71 13.40
CA LEU A 216 3.78 14.35 14.30
C LEU A 216 5.22 13.97 13.91
N PRO A 217 6.17 14.92 13.99
CA PRO A 217 7.57 14.57 13.83
C PRO A 217 7.98 13.50 14.86
N PRO A 218 8.89 12.58 14.50
CA PRO A 218 9.49 11.67 15.48
C PRO A 218 10.06 12.47 16.65
N THR A 219 9.73 12.10 17.88
CA THR A 219 10.33 12.70 19.07
C THR A 219 11.83 12.40 19.05
N VAL A 220 12.65 13.41 18.75
CA VAL A 220 14.10 13.32 18.89
C VAL A 220 14.39 13.29 20.39
N ILE A 221 14.70 12.11 20.92
CA ILE A 221 15.21 11.97 22.28
C ILE A 221 16.61 12.59 22.24
N SER A 222 16.74 13.82 22.74
CA SER A 222 18.05 14.40 23.01
C SER A 222 18.66 13.62 24.18
N PRO A 223 19.95 13.21 24.11
CA PRO A 223 20.60 12.60 25.25
C PRO A 223 20.55 13.57 26.45
N PRO A 224 20.35 13.05 27.68
CA PRO A 224 20.25 13.89 28.86
C PRO A 224 21.54 14.72 28.97
N LYS A 225 21.38 16.05 29.11
CA LYS A 225 22.49 16.94 29.43
C LYS A 225 23.10 16.43 30.74
N GLN A 226 24.35 16.00 30.69
CA GLN A 226 25.15 15.78 31.88
C GLN A 226 25.29 17.13 32.57
N ASP A 227 24.69 17.26 33.75
CA ASP A 227 24.97 18.35 34.68
C ASP A 227 26.44 18.23 35.08
N THR A 228 27.31 19.05 34.49
CA THR A 228 28.67 19.26 34.97
C THR A 228 28.58 19.98 36.31
N ALA A 229 28.74 19.23 37.39
CA ALA A 229 29.00 19.77 38.71
C ALA A 229 30.29 20.58 38.67
N SER A 230 30.20 21.83 39.10
CA SER A 230 31.30 22.74 39.38
C SER A 230 32.10 22.24 40.58
N GLU A 231 33.39 21.96 40.39
CA GLU A 231 34.36 21.77 41.47
C GLU A 231 35.26 23.02 41.50
N GLU A 232 35.07 23.87 42.53
CA GLU A 232 36.01 24.93 42.91
C GLU A 232 37.19 24.29 43.66
N PRO A 233 38.45 24.65 43.37
CA PRO A 233 39.54 24.39 44.29
C PRO A 233 39.84 25.62 45.16
N GLU A 234 40.07 25.32 46.42
CA GLU A 234 40.60 26.17 47.50
C GLU A 234 42.01 26.69 47.21
#